data_AF-A0A7S1PGG4-F1
#
_entry.id   AF-A0A7S1PGG4-F1
#
_cell.length_a   1.000
_cell.length_b   1.000
_cell.length_c   1.000
_cell.angle_alpha   90.00
_cell.angle_beta   90.00
_cell.angle_gamma   90.00
#
_symmetry.space_group_name_H-M   'P 1'
#
loop_
_entity.id
_entity.type
_entity.pdbx_description
1 polymer ?
#
loop_
_entity_poly.entity_id
_entity_poly.type
_entity_poly.pdbx_seq_one_letter_code
_entity_poly.pdbx_strand_id
1 'polypeptide(L)'
;MKPMGSSSWRLVHFVCALGALVDLASALRRGSGDAAGFAHPLVSEGLQRLQQPLTSRLRSAPFSVSTDVSPESVQSHDDATTESDLPFSVPHSEPGESYWEVLPSAAQTVHRQTIEKYGDYDVILETGNVARQAAGSVMVRMGDCVVLSAVTVSERDTDKDFFPLRVDYVEKVYSAGRIPGGWTKREMSQQDPEILIGRLIDRPIRPLFPKWFKREVQIVTTLLSYDENVDPAIPALLGASAALTLAGVPFQRPLGAARVGYVDGEYVLNPTAAEDDISGLDLTVAGTSEAIMMVEAQANELTEEVVLGGILYGHEQARRAIEAIQQLADKAGRNTAFTQMTPPPDQESRRLPLGLDATIDHLADAIVRTGDKGGRAELTKDAEAQLRAACDDPEMMHVVTGMLESRVKERMRQRVLSEGVRVDGRGLK
;
A
#
# COMPACT_ATOMS: atom_id res chain seq x y z
N MET A 1 -24.09 23.36 16.92
CA MET A 1 -25.39 22.98 17.52
C MET A 1 -26.48 22.92 16.44
N LYS A 2 -26.75 21.71 15.94
CA LYS A 2 -28.06 21.07 15.68
C LYS A 2 -27.70 19.58 15.44
N PRO A 3 -28.37 18.61 16.08
CA PRO A 3 -27.92 17.21 16.08
C PRO A 3 -28.52 16.45 14.88
N MET A 4 -27.69 15.73 14.13
CA MET A 4 -28.16 14.70 13.18
C MET A 4 -28.04 13.33 13.85
N GLY A 5 -29.09 12.53 13.66
CA GLY A 5 -29.48 11.40 14.48
C GLY A 5 -28.58 10.18 14.38
N SER A 6 -28.53 9.46 15.50
CA SER A 6 -27.98 8.13 15.64
C SER A 6 -28.88 7.09 14.96
N SER A 7 -28.45 6.60 13.80
CA SER A 7 -28.93 5.34 13.25
C SER A 7 -27.88 4.27 13.56
N SER A 8 -28.31 3.13 14.10
CA SER A 8 -27.44 2.05 14.55
C SER A 8 -26.76 1.38 13.35
N TRP A 9 -25.44 1.55 13.23
CA TRP A 9 -24.59 0.96 12.20
C TRP A 9 -24.09 -0.41 12.64
N ARG A 10 -24.18 -1.44 11.79
CA ARG A 10 -23.59 -2.76 12.04
C ARG A 10 -22.44 -3.01 11.07
N LEU A 11 -21.22 -3.08 11.62
CA LEU A 11 -20.02 -3.57 10.94
C LEU A 11 -20.19 -5.07 10.65
N VAL A 12 -20.06 -5.50 9.40
CA VAL A 12 -20.00 -6.92 9.04
C VAL A 12 -18.58 -7.27 8.60
N HIS A 13 -17.87 -8.01 9.44
CA HIS A 13 -16.57 -8.61 9.10
C HIS A 13 -16.79 -9.89 8.28
N PHE A 14 -16.33 -9.93 7.03
CA PHE A 14 -16.33 -11.14 6.20
C PHE A 14 -14.97 -11.30 5.48
N VAL A 15 -14.02 -12.01 6.09
CA VAL A 15 -12.64 -12.18 5.56
C VAL A 15 -12.32 -13.63 5.17
N CYS A 16 -13.20 -14.63 5.40
CA CYS A 16 -12.81 -16.04 5.19
C CYS A 16 -13.41 -16.77 3.99
N ALA A 17 -14.35 -16.18 3.23
CA ALA A 17 -15.05 -16.92 2.16
C ALA A 17 -14.48 -16.71 0.74
N LEU A 18 -13.64 -15.68 0.50
CA LEU A 18 -13.22 -15.32 -0.85
C LEU A 18 -12.15 -16.27 -1.46
N GLY A 19 -11.41 -17.01 -0.63
CA GLY A 19 -10.34 -17.90 -1.10
C GLY A 19 -10.85 -19.09 -1.93
N ALA A 20 -12.06 -19.59 -1.65
CA ALA A 20 -12.59 -20.78 -2.32
C ALA A 20 -13.23 -20.47 -3.70
N LEU A 21 -13.70 -19.24 -3.92
CA LEU A 21 -14.34 -18.83 -5.17
C LEU A 21 -13.32 -18.51 -6.29
N VAL A 22 -12.12 -18.08 -5.93
CA VAL A 22 -11.04 -17.78 -6.90
C VAL A 22 -10.50 -19.07 -7.55
N ASP A 23 -10.45 -20.18 -6.80
CA ASP A 23 -10.05 -21.48 -7.35
C ASP A 23 -11.07 -22.07 -8.33
N LEU A 24 -12.37 -21.78 -8.13
CA LEU A 24 -13.44 -22.22 -9.03
C LEU A 24 -13.40 -21.50 -10.39
N ALA A 25 -13.11 -20.18 -10.39
CA ALA A 25 -12.92 -19.41 -11.61
C ALA A 25 -11.66 -19.85 -12.40
N SER A 26 -10.62 -20.31 -11.68
CA SER A 26 -9.42 -20.91 -12.27
C SER A 26 -9.67 -22.32 -12.86
N ALA A 27 -10.66 -23.06 -12.34
CA ALA A 27 -11.09 -24.34 -12.90
C ALA A 27 -11.93 -24.16 -14.17
N LEU A 28 -12.81 -23.16 -14.21
CA LEU A 28 -13.64 -22.84 -15.39
C LEU A 28 -12.81 -22.34 -16.60
N ARG A 29 -11.65 -21.71 -16.36
CA ARG A 29 -10.68 -21.35 -17.43
C ARG A 29 -9.88 -22.53 -17.99
N ARG A 30 -9.88 -23.70 -17.33
CA ARG A 30 -9.11 -24.89 -17.76
C ARG A 30 -9.81 -25.78 -18.79
N GLY A 31 -10.93 -25.33 -19.36
CA GLY A 31 -11.51 -25.95 -20.56
C GLY A 31 -11.90 -27.41 -20.36
N SER A 32 -12.72 -27.71 -19.35
CA SER A 32 -13.56 -28.90 -19.42
C SER A 32 -14.82 -28.52 -20.19
N GLY A 33 -15.04 -29.20 -21.32
CA GLY A 33 -16.05 -28.84 -22.29
C GLY A 33 -17.46 -29.06 -21.76
N ASP A 34 -18.22 -27.98 -21.68
CA ASP A 34 -19.66 -27.93 -21.95
C ASP A 34 -20.07 -26.45 -22.04
N ALA A 35 -19.76 -25.84 -23.19
CA ALA A 35 -20.16 -24.48 -23.53
C ALA A 35 -20.99 -24.51 -24.82
N ALA A 36 -22.27 -24.82 -24.68
CA ALA A 36 -23.26 -24.59 -25.74
C ALA A 36 -24.63 -24.35 -25.10
N GLY A 37 -24.96 -23.08 -24.86
CA GLY A 37 -26.34 -22.77 -24.48
C GLY A 37 -26.68 -21.41 -23.90
N PHE A 38 -25.92 -20.32 -24.11
CA PHE A 38 -26.45 -18.98 -23.76
C PHE A 38 -25.90 -17.90 -24.71
N ALA A 39 -26.64 -17.62 -25.78
CA ALA A 39 -26.49 -16.40 -26.56
C ALA A 39 -27.83 -15.63 -26.45
N HIS A 40 -27.84 -14.51 -25.72
CA HIS A 40 -29.04 -13.69 -25.54
C HIS A 40 -28.99 -12.45 -26.44
N PRO A 41 -30.09 -12.03 -27.10
CA PRO A 41 -30.09 -11.06 -28.22
C PRO A 41 -29.84 -9.59 -27.85
N LEU A 42 -29.45 -9.28 -26.61
CA LEU A 42 -29.34 -7.88 -26.12
C LEU A 42 -27.95 -7.27 -26.31
N VAL A 43 -26.96 -8.06 -26.73
CA VAL A 43 -25.60 -7.57 -27.03
C VAL A 43 -25.56 -6.77 -28.34
N SER A 44 -26.53 -6.96 -29.23
CA SER A 44 -26.59 -6.28 -30.53
C SER A 44 -27.25 -4.90 -30.52
N GLU A 45 -28.04 -4.54 -29.50
CA GLU A 45 -28.73 -3.23 -29.45
C GLU A 45 -27.92 -2.12 -28.75
N GLY A 46 -26.96 -2.47 -27.88
CA GLY A 46 -26.09 -1.50 -27.21
C GLY A 46 -25.07 -0.81 -28.14
N LEU A 47 -24.69 -1.48 -29.23
CA LEU A 47 -23.65 -1.01 -30.15
C LEU A 47 -24.11 0.08 -31.14
N GLN A 48 -25.41 0.35 -31.27
CA GLN A 48 -25.94 1.34 -32.21
C GLN A 48 -26.24 2.73 -31.60
N ARG A 49 -26.13 2.90 -30.27
CA ARG A 49 -26.39 4.20 -29.60
C ARG A 49 -25.13 5.03 -29.31
N LEU A 50 -23.95 4.52 -29.66
CA LEU A 50 -22.64 5.19 -29.46
C LEU A 50 -22.25 6.17 -30.57
N GLN A 51 -23.16 6.53 -31.48
CA GLN A 51 -22.85 7.44 -32.58
C GLN A 51 -23.89 8.56 -32.72
N GLN A 52 -23.87 9.56 -31.83
CA GLN A 52 -24.24 10.94 -32.18
C GLN A 52 -23.47 11.99 -31.35
N PRO A 53 -22.95 13.06 -31.96
CA PRO A 53 -22.25 14.13 -31.26
C PRO A 53 -23.21 15.24 -30.81
N LEU A 54 -23.11 15.67 -29.54
CA LEU A 54 -23.82 16.84 -29.04
C LEU A 54 -22.92 18.08 -29.10
N THR A 55 -23.32 19.03 -29.94
CA THR A 55 -22.72 20.35 -30.06
C THR A 55 -23.49 21.40 -29.26
N SER A 56 -22.72 22.26 -28.58
CA SER A 56 -22.85 23.73 -28.58
C SER A 56 -23.41 24.45 -27.33
N ARG A 57 -22.59 25.47 -26.95
CA ARG A 57 -22.89 26.78 -26.35
C ARG A 57 -23.15 26.88 -24.84
N LEU A 58 -22.29 27.65 -24.16
CA LEU A 58 -22.52 29.05 -23.71
C LEU A 58 -21.18 29.63 -23.16
N ARG A 59 -20.54 30.53 -23.91
CA ARG A 59 -20.41 31.99 -23.70
C ARG A 59 -19.70 32.45 -22.40
N SER A 60 -18.51 32.98 -22.63
CA SER A 60 -17.61 33.75 -21.76
C SER A 60 -18.16 35.11 -21.34
N ALA A 61 -17.79 35.55 -20.13
CA ALA A 61 -17.73 36.97 -19.74
C ALA A 61 -16.38 37.25 -19.05
N PRO A 62 -15.66 38.33 -19.40
CA PRO A 62 -14.35 38.62 -18.83
C PRO A 62 -14.47 39.46 -17.55
N PHE A 63 -13.63 39.17 -16.56
CA PHE A 63 -13.46 39.97 -15.35
C PHE A 63 -12.03 40.53 -15.34
N SER A 64 -11.89 41.86 -15.34
CA SER A 64 -10.60 42.57 -15.30
C SER A 64 -10.39 43.18 -13.91
N VAL A 65 -9.24 42.92 -13.29
CA VAL A 65 -8.79 43.59 -12.05
C VAL A 65 -7.52 44.38 -12.37
N SER A 66 -7.52 45.67 -12.06
CA SER A 66 -6.34 46.54 -12.15
C SER A 66 -5.52 46.43 -10.86
N THR A 67 -4.20 46.33 -10.99
CA THR A 67 -3.26 46.43 -9.87
C THR A 67 -2.19 47.45 -10.20
N ASP A 68 -2.38 48.69 -9.75
CA ASP A 68 -1.34 49.70 -9.62
C ASP A 68 -1.16 49.96 -8.12
N VAL A 69 -0.04 49.51 -7.54
CA VAL A 69 0.49 50.03 -6.27
C VAL A 69 2.02 50.01 -6.36
N SER A 70 2.62 51.19 -6.30
CA SER A 70 4.07 51.43 -6.22
C SER A 70 4.60 51.20 -4.80
N PRO A 71 5.88 50.83 -4.61
CA PRO A 71 6.43 50.47 -3.30
C PRO A 71 6.92 51.70 -2.52
N GLU A 72 6.41 51.90 -1.29
CA GLU A 72 6.98 52.82 -0.32
C GLU A 72 8.02 52.13 0.57
N SER A 73 9.12 52.85 0.79
CA SER A 73 10.32 52.50 1.54
C SER A 73 10.08 52.40 3.05
N VAL A 74 10.46 51.28 3.67
CA VAL A 74 10.55 51.14 5.13
C VAL A 74 12.00 51.27 5.57
N GLN A 75 12.27 52.25 6.44
CA GLN A 75 13.57 52.51 7.07
C GLN A 75 13.83 51.49 8.20
N SER A 76 15.05 50.95 8.26
CA SER A 76 15.54 50.12 9.37
C SER A 76 16.02 50.98 10.53
N HIS A 77 15.68 50.57 11.76
CA HIS A 77 16.32 51.04 12.99
C HIS A 77 17.35 50.01 13.44
N ASP A 78 18.61 50.45 13.51
CA ASP A 78 19.74 49.73 14.07
C ASP A 78 19.79 49.97 15.59
N ASP A 79 19.59 48.92 16.39
CA ASP A 79 19.96 48.93 17.80
C ASP A 79 21.06 47.87 18.02
N ALA A 80 22.26 48.39 18.25
CA ALA A 80 23.45 47.61 18.56
C ALA A 80 23.48 47.24 20.05
N THR A 81 23.50 45.94 20.35
CA THR A 81 23.94 45.41 21.64
C THR A 81 25.11 44.47 21.44
N THR A 82 26.23 44.83 22.07
CA THR A 82 27.55 44.22 22.00
C THR A 82 27.56 42.81 22.57
N GLU A 83 27.78 41.79 21.73
CA GLU A 83 28.16 40.44 22.16
C GLU A 83 29.69 40.32 22.15
N SER A 84 30.31 40.44 23.32
CA SER A 84 31.68 39.99 23.53
C SER A 84 31.66 39.03 24.72
N ASP A 85 31.58 37.72 24.42
CA ASP A 85 32.19 36.62 25.18
C ASP A 85 31.53 35.27 24.80
N LEU A 86 31.85 34.74 23.61
CA LEU A 86 31.63 33.33 23.29
C LEU A 86 32.88 32.73 22.61
N PRO A 87 33.36 31.55 23.03
CA PRO A 87 34.62 30.97 22.59
C PRO A 87 34.38 30.15 21.31
N PHE A 88 34.08 30.80 20.19
CA PHE A 88 34.04 30.13 18.89
C PHE A 88 34.40 31.13 17.79
N SER A 89 35.66 31.09 17.36
CA SER A 89 36.12 31.86 16.20
C SER A 89 35.57 31.23 14.92
N VAL A 90 34.52 31.82 14.35
CA VAL A 90 34.07 31.52 12.99
C VAL A 90 35.11 32.09 12.01
N PRO A 91 35.69 31.28 11.10
CA PRO A 91 36.60 31.82 10.09
C PRO A 91 35.85 32.84 9.23
N HIS A 92 36.37 34.07 9.18
CA HIS A 92 35.82 35.13 8.35
C HIS A 92 36.13 34.80 6.89
N SER A 93 35.12 34.37 6.13
CA SER A 93 35.20 34.35 4.66
C SER A 93 35.22 35.79 4.15
N GLU A 94 36.05 36.09 3.15
CA GLU A 94 36.10 37.43 2.56
C GLU A 94 34.73 37.85 2.00
N PRO A 95 34.37 39.14 2.06
CA PRO A 95 33.08 39.63 1.60
C PRO A 95 32.98 39.49 0.06
N GLY A 96 32.37 38.40 -0.40
CA GLY A 96 32.17 38.12 -1.82
C GLY A 96 31.90 36.65 -2.15
N GLU A 97 32.27 35.70 -1.28
CA GLU A 97 31.98 34.28 -1.48
C GLU A 97 30.66 33.92 -0.80
N SER A 98 29.60 33.72 -1.60
CA SER A 98 28.36 33.15 -1.09
C SER A 98 28.64 31.74 -0.57
N TYR A 99 28.31 31.48 0.70
CA TYR A 99 28.36 30.16 1.34
C TYR A 99 27.50 29.08 0.63
N TRP A 100 26.75 29.50 -0.39
CA TRP A 100 26.04 28.68 -1.36
C TRP A 100 26.86 28.52 -2.63
N GLU A 101 28.00 27.83 -2.55
CA GLU A 101 28.47 27.14 -3.75
C GLU A 101 27.35 26.17 -4.14
N VAL A 102 26.56 26.58 -5.13
CA VAL A 102 25.58 25.73 -5.79
C VAL A 102 26.40 24.61 -6.40
N LEU A 103 26.51 23.49 -5.68
CA LEU A 103 27.10 22.27 -6.21
C LEU A 103 26.51 22.09 -7.60
N PRO A 104 27.34 21.98 -8.65
CA PRO A 104 26.84 21.90 -10.01
C PRO A 104 25.85 20.74 -10.04
N SER A 105 24.58 21.09 -10.22
CA SER A 105 23.50 20.12 -10.26
C SER A 105 23.78 19.24 -11.46
N ALA A 106 24.36 18.07 -11.24
CA ALA A 106 24.47 17.02 -12.26
C ALA A 106 23.13 16.95 -12.99
N ALA A 107 23.17 16.98 -14.34
CA ALA A 107 21.99 17.08 -15.19
C ALA A 107 20.88 16.15 -14.67
N GLN A 108 19.84 16.76 -14.10
CA GLN A 108 18.80 16.04 -13.38
C GLN A 108 17.90 15.38 -14.42
N THR A 109 17.97 14.06 -14.51
CA THR A 109 17.09 13.32 -15.42
C THR A 109 15.80 13.03 -14.68
N VAL A 110 14.76 13.76 -15.05
CA VAL A 110 13.40 13.56 -14.52
C VAL A 110 12.69 12.58 -15.44
N HIS A 111 12.17 11.50 -14.86
CA HIS A 111 11.40 10.51 -15.58
C HIS A 111 9.93 10.66 -15.22
N ARG A 112 9.08 10.61 -16.24
CA ARG A 112 7.63 10.68 -16.08
C ARG A 112 6.94 9.53 -16.80
N GLN A 113 5.87 9.06 -16.19
CA GLN A 113 4.92 8.17 -16.83
C GLN A 113 3.50 8.62 -16.51
N THR A 114 2.65 8.65 -17.54
CA THR A 114 1.24 9.01 -17.40
C THR A 114 0.37 7.77 -17.56
N ILE A 115 -0.63 7.64 -16.71
CA ILE A 115 -1.78 6.75 -16.86
C ILE A 115 -2.91 7.65 -17.36
N GLU A 116 -3.22 7.57 -18.64
CA GLU A 116 -4.29 8.38 -19.23
C GLU A 116 -5.65 7.88 -18.74
N LYS A 117 -6.60 8.76 -18.41
CA LYS A 117 -7.98 8.40 -18.05
C LYS A 117 -8.10 7.25 -17.03
N TYR A 118 -7.54 7.45 -15.84
CA TYR A 118 -7.67 6.54 -14.71
C TYR A 118 -8.89 6.91 -13.85
N GLY A 119 -10.07 6.67 -14.42
CA GLY A 119 -11.30 7.38 -14.06
C GLY A 119 -11.40 8.63 -14.91
N ASP A 120 -11.81 9.73 -14.31
CA ASP A 120 -11.91 11.03 -14.99
C ASP A 120 -10.59 11.81 -15.07
N TYR A 121 -9.54 11.30 -14.42
CA TYR A 121 -8.25 11.99 -14.27
C TYR A 121 -7.12 11.26 -14.98
N ASP A 122 -6.17 12.04 -15.49
CA ASP A 122 -4.84 11.52 -15.80
C ASP A 122 -4.01 11.43 -14.52
N VAL A 123 -3.27 10.33 -14.35
CA VAL A 123 -2.34 10.15 -13.23
C VAL A 123 -0.91 10.24 -13.74
N ILE A 124 -0.12 11.13 -13.17
CA ILE A 124 1.29 11.34 -13.55
C ILE A 124 2.18 10.86 -12.41
N LEU A 125 3.09 9.94 -12.74
CA LEU A 125 4.14 9.45 -11.86
C LEU A 125 5.47 10.11 -12.27
N GLU A 126 6.12 10.81 -11.35
CA GLU A 126 7.40 11.49 -11.57
C GLU A 126 8.48 11.02 -10.58
N THR A 127 9.69 10.77 -11.06
CA THR A 127 10.86 10.48 -10.22
C THR A 127 12.12 11.20 -10.72
N GLY A 128 13.16 11.28 -9.88
CA GLY A 128 14.48 11.86 -10.20
C GLY A 128 14.67 13.32 -9.74
N ASN A 129 13.59 14.01 -9.37
CA ASN A 129 13.65 15.42 -8.94
C ASN A 129 13.69 15.57 -7.40
N VAL A 130 12.66 15.06 -6.71
CA VAL A 130 12.44 15.25 -5.27
C VAL A 130 12.89 14.01 -4.46
N ALA A 131 13.47 14.24 -3.27
CA ALA A 131 13.88 13.20 -2.31
C ALA A 131 14.89 12.16 -2.86
N ARG A 132 15.87 12.62 -3.67
CA ARG A 132 16.87 11.76 -4.35
C ARG A 132 17.76 10.90 -3.45
N GLN A 133 17.85 11.22 -2.16
CA GLN A 133 18.62 10.43 -1.19
C GLN A 133 17.84 9.22 -0.65
N ALA A 134 16.53 9.18 -0.85
CA ALA A 134 15.73 8.00 -0.51
C ALA A 134 16.12 6.83 -1.42
N ALA A 135 15.90 5.59 -0.96
CA ALA A 135 16.16 4.41 -1.78
C ALA A 135 15.32 4.43 -3.06
N GLY A 136 14.07 4.90 -2.96
CA GLY A 136 13.21 5.25 -4.09
C GLY A 136 12.24 6.37 -3.72
N SER A 137 11.91 7.26 -4.65
CA SER A 137 10.93 8.32 -4.46
C SER A 137 10.09 8.55 -5.71
N VAL A 138 8.79 8.80 -5.52
CA VAL A 138 7.86 9.11 -6.60
C VAL A 138 6.87 10.17 -6.14
N MET A 139 6.71 11.21 -6.97
CA MET A 139 5.65 12.19 -6.86
C MET A 139 4.51 11.77 -7.80
N VAL A 140 3.32 11.57 -7.24
CA VAL A 140 2.11 11.21 -7.96
C VAL A 140 1.18 12.41 -8.00
N ARG A 141 0.68 12.72 -9.20
CA ARG A 141 -0.36 13.74 -9.40
C ARG A 141 -1.57 13.12 -10.05
N MET A 142 -2.75 13.31 -9.48
CA MET A 142 -4.04 12.89 -10.02
C MET A 142 -5.00 14.06 -9.86
N GLY A 143 -5.42 14.69 -10.97
CA GLY A 143 -6.05 16.02 -10.90
C GLY A 143 -5.11 17.06 -10.27
N ASP A 144 -5.60 17.78 -9.27
CA ASP A 144 -4.82 18.70 -8.44
C ASP A 144 -4.30 18.05 -7.14
N CYS A 145 -4.65 16.78 -6.89
CA CYS A 145 -4.11 16.00 -5.78
C CYS A 145 -2.65 15.63 -6.08
N VAL A 146 -1.74 15.98 -5.17
CA VAL A 146 -0.30 15.69 -5.31
C VAL A 146 0.20 15.00 -4.04
N VAL A 147 0.80 13.83 -4.22
CA VAL A 147 1.35 13.00 -3.14
C VAL A 147 2.81 12.65 -3.43
N LEU A 148 3.69 12.83 -2.45
CA LEU A 148 5.08 12.38 -2.51
C LEU A 148 5.26 11.12 -1.66
N SER A 149 5.68 10.03 -2.28
CA SER A 149 6.07 8.80 -1.58
C SER A 149 7.58 8.62 -1.63
N ALA A 150 8.20 8.41 -0.47
CA ALA A 150 9.63 8.13 -0.33
C ALA A 150 9.85 6.85 0.48
N VAL A 151 10.73 5.99 -0.01
CA VAL A 151 11.10 4.72 0.61
C VAL A 151 12.54 4.81 1.10
N THR A 152 12.77 4.46 2.35
CA THR A 152 14.11 4.30 2.93
C THR A 152 14.29 2.88 3.43
N VAL A 153 15.52 2.38 3.32
CA VAL A 153 15.86 0.99 3.62
C VAL A 153 17.14 1.00 4.43
N SER A 154 17.19 0.23 5.52
CA SER A 154 18.42 0.08 6.29
C SER A 154 19.50 -0.64 5.49
N GLU A 155 20.76 -0.28 5.68
CA GLU A 155 21.89 -0.98 5.05
C GLU A 155 22.16 -2.36 5.66
N ARG A 156 21.71 -2.55 6.91
CA ARG A 156 21.92 -3.77 7.70
C ARG A 156 20.60 -4.44 8.02
N ASP A 157 20.65 -5.76 8.12
CA ASP A 157 19.53 -6.55 8.59
C ASP A 157 19.32 -6.32 10.09
N THR A 158 18.07 -6.39 10.54
CA THR A 158 17.76 -6.36 11.97
C THR A 158 18.04 -7.72 12.61
N ASP A 159 18.40 -7.68 13.87
CA ASP A 159 18.44 -8.80 14.80
C ASP A 159 17.05 -9.33 15.19
N LYS A 160 15.98 -8.61 14.86
CA LYS A 160 14.60 -9.02 15.15
C LYS A 160 14.21 -10.28 14.37
N ASP A 161 13.27 -11.01 14.95
CA ASP A 161 12.67 -12.21 14.38
C ASP A 161 11.58 -11.91 13.33
N PHE A 162 11.15 -10.66 13.21
CA PHE A 162 10.12 -10.21 12.26
C PHE A 162 10.63 -9.19 11.23
N PHE A 163 9.88 -9.02 10.13
CA PHE A 163 10.15 -8.01 9.11
C PHE A 163 9.65 -6.62 9.54
N PRO A 164 10.54 -5.65 9.82
CA PRO A 164 10.14 -4.32 10.26
C PRO A 164 9.81 -3.43 9.05
N LEU A 165 8.53 -3.47 8.67
CA LEU A 165 7.94 -2.55 7.70
C LEU A 165 7.06 -1.53 8.44
N ARG A 166 7.33 -0.25 8.19
CA ARG A 166 6.56 0.88 8.68
C ARG A 166 6.06 1.73 7.50
N VAL A 167 4.78 2.08 7.54
CA VAL A 167 4.16 2.97 6.57
C VAL A 167 3.54 4.14 7.30
N ASP A 168 4.01 5.34 7.00
CA ASP A 168 3.48 6.59 7.54
C ASP A 168 2.85 7.38 6.39
N TYR A 169 1.54 7.59 6.45
CA TYR A 169 0.87 8.58 5.60
C TYR A 169 0.67 9.87 6.40
N VAL A 170 0.95 11.02 5.78
CA VAL A 170 0.95 12.33 6.44
C VAL A 170 0.26 13.37 5.55
N GLU A 171 -0.74 14.04 6.10
CA GLU A 171 -1.41 15.16 5.46
C GLU A 171 -0.88 16.48 6.00
N LYS A 172 -0.30 17.27 5.11
CA LYS A 172 0.11 18.62 5.46
C LYS A 172 -1.08 19.54 5.36
N VAL A 173 -1.34 20.36 6.39
CA VAL A 173 -2.53 21.23 6.39
C VAL A 173 -2.42 22.30 5.30
N TYR A 174 -1.20 22.65 4.90
CA TYR A 174 -0.96 23.53 3.75
C TYR A 174 -1.46 22.95 2.43
N SER A 175 -1.63 21.63 2.31
CA SER A 175 -2.10 20.98 1.07
C SER A 175 -3.49 21.48 0.66
N ALA A 176 -4.30 21.90 1.62
CA ALA A 176 -5.60 22.51 1.41
C ALA A 176 -5.59 24.06 1.56
N GLY A 177 -4.40 24.69 1.56
CA GLY A 177 -4.25 26.14 1.74
C GLY A 177 -4.63 26.64 3.14
N ARG A 178 -4.55 25.78 4.17
CA ARG A 178 -4.94 26.11 5.55
C ARG A 178 -3.72 26.16 6.46
N ILE A 179 -3.87 26.88 7.58
CA ILE A 179 -2.90 26.87 8.69
C ILE A 179 -3.41 25.88 9.75
N PRO A 180 -2.55 25.01 10.31
CA PRO A 180 -2.95 24.09 11.38
C PRO A 180 -3.70 24.78 12.52
N GLY A 181 -4.79 24.14 12.96
CA GLY A 181 -5.53 24.56 14.13
C GLY A 181 -4.69 24.47 15.42
N GLY A 182 -5.22 25.04 16.51
CA GLY A 182 -4.56 24.99 17.82
C GLY A 182 -3.55 26.10 18.09
N TRP A 183 -2.94 26.04 19.27
CA TRP A 183 -2.00 27.05 19.77
C TRP A 183 -0.64 26.98 19.08
N THR A 184 -0.11 25.76 18.89
CA THR A 184 1.24 25.53 18.35
C THR A 184 1.35 25.78 16.85
N LYS A 185 0.23 25.84 16.12
CA LYS A 185 0.18 26.03 14.65
C LYS A 185 1.04 25.03 13.87
N ARG A 186 1.10 23.78 14.34
CA ARG A 186 1.87 22.69 13.75
C ARG A 186 1.01 21.43 13.67
N GLU A 187 1.23 20.61 12.65
CA GLU A 187 0.74 19.24 12.62
C GLU A 187 1.39 18.44 13.76
N MET A 188 0.58 17.68 14.48
CA MET A 188 1.02 16.86 15.60
C MET A 188 1.12 15.38 15.16
N SER A 189 0.78 14.45 16.04
CA SER A 189 0.67 13.03 15.70
C SER A 189 -0.34 12.79 14.59
N GLN A 190 -0.18 11.67 13.89
CA GLN A 190 -1.12 11.20 12.88
C GLN A 190 -2.53 11.06 13.47
N GLN A 191 -3.51 11.47 12.69
CA GLN A 191 -4.93 11.33 12.97
C GLN A 191 -5.46 10.00 12.41
N ASP A 192 -6.65 9.59 12.85
CA ASP A 192 -7.25 8.32 12.44
C ASP A 192 -7.34 8.14 10.91
N PRO A 193 -7.75 9.13 10.10
CA PRO A 193 -7.79 8.98 8.64
C PRO A 193 -6.39 8.71 8.06
N GLU A 194 -5.37 9.38 8.57
CA GLU A 194 -3.99 9.19 8.11
C GLU A 194 -3.48 7.78 8.44
N ILE A 195 -3.82 7.27 9.63
CA ILE A 195 -3.49 5.91 10.05
C ILE A 195 -4.22 4.88 9.18
N LEU A 196 -5.50 5.12 8.84
CA LEU A 196 -6.28 4.23 7.99
C LEU A 196 -5.70 4.15 6.58
N ILE A 197 -5.30 5.27 5.98
CA ILE A 197 -4.63 5.30 4.67
C ILE A 197 -3.27 4.59 4.75
N GLY A 198 -2.48 4.84 5.80
CA GLY A 198 -1.23 4.11 6.05
C GLY A 198 -1.43 2.59 6.11
N ARG A 199 -2.50 2.12 6.75
CA ARG A 199 -2.88 0.70 6.78
C ARG A 199 -3.36 0.18 5.43
N LEU A 200 -4.07 1.01 4.66
CA LEU A 200 -4.53 0.69 3.31
C LEU A 200 -3.33 0.44 2.38
N ILE A 201 -2.23 1.18 2.57
CA ILE A 201 -0.95 0.98 1.88
C ILE A 201 -0.20 -0.25 2.41
N ASP A 202 -0.07 -0.42 3.72
CA ASP A 202 0.72 -1.50 4.35
C ASP A 202 0.19 -2.92 4.02
N ARG A 203 -1.13 -3.10 4.08
CA ARG A 203 -1.77 -4.41 3.89
C ARG A 203 -1.40 -5.12 2.58
N PRO A 204 -1.50 -4.49 1.40
CA PRO A 204 -1.18 -5.15 0.14
C PRO A 204 0.34 -5.27 -0.13
N ILE A 205 1.19 -4.38 0.40
CA ILE A 205 2.66 -4.45 0.17
C ILE A 205 3.34 -5.50 1.05
N ARG A 206 2.90 -5.66 2.30
CA ARG A 206 3.58 -6.49 3.31
C ARG A 206 3.78 -7.95 2.86
N PRO A 207 2.80 -8.62 2.23
CA PRO A 207 2.95 -10.01 1.78
C PRO A 207 3.88 -10.17 0.56
N LEU A 208 4.24 -9.09 -0.13
CA LEU A 208 5.07 -9.13 -1.33
C LEU A 208 6.58 -9.11 -1.03
N PHE A 209 6.96 -8.88 0.22
CA PHE A 209 8.33 -9.09 0.67
C PHE A 209 8.57 -10.57 0.95
N PRO A 210 9.73 -11.12 0.56
CA PRO A 210 10.07 -12.49 0.87
C PRO A 210 10.31 -12.64 2.37
N LYS A 211 9.94 -13.80 2.92
CA LYS A 211 10.01 -14.07 4.37
C LYS A 211 11.40 -13.87 4.99
N TRP A 212 12.46 -14.06 4.20
CA TRP A 212 13.84 -13.95 4.67
C TRP A 212 14.33 -12.50 4.76
N PHE A 213 13.62 -11.54 4.17
CA PHE A 213 14.06 -10.16 4.13
C PHE A 213 13.80 -9.47 5.47
N LYS A 214 14.89 -9.05 6.13
CA LYS A 214 14.88 -8.48 7.48
C LYS A 214 15.51 -7.09 7.55
N ARG A 215 15.58 -6.34 6.45
CA ARG A 215 15.97 -4.92 6.54
C ARG A 215 14.77 -4.08 6.94
N GLU A 216 15.01 -3.03 7.71
CA GLU A 216 13.98 -2.08 8.05
C GLU A 216 13.63 -1.27 6.81
N VAL A 217 12.34 -1.25 6.50
CA VAL A 217 11.78 -0.47 5.39
C VAL A 217 10.79 0.51 5.97
N GLN A 218 11.03 1.79 5.70
CA GLN A 218 10.08 2.86 6.00
C GLN A 218 9.57 3.45 4.69
N ILE A 219 8.26 3.61 4.62
CA ILE A 219 7.57 4.29 3.52
C ILE A 219 6.88 5.49 4.12
N VAL A 220 7.24 6.68 3.66
CA VAL A 220 6.57 7.92 4.06
C VAL A 220 5.86 8.48 2.84
N THR A 221 4.55 8.62 2.94
CA THR A 221 3.70 9.17 1.90
C THR A 221 3.07 10.46 2.39
N THR A 222 3.44 11.59 1.78
CA THR A 222 3.02 12.92 2.20
C THR A 222 2.10 13.55 1.17
N LEU A 223 0.89 13.95 1.58
CA LEU A 223 -0.01 14.75 0.76
C LEU A 223 0.50 16.20 0.72
N LEU A 224 0.80 16.68 -0.48
CA LEU A 224 1.36 18.01 -0.75
C LEU A 224 0.31 18.98 -1.28
N SER A 225 -0.68 18.49 -2.04
CA SER A 225 -1.79 19.27 -2.58
C SER A 225 -3.06 18.44 -2.50
N TYR A 226 -4.13 19.01 -1.97
CA TYR A 226 -5.42 18.36 -1.80
C TYR A 226 -6.36 18.79 -2.93
N ASP A 227 -7.11 17.83 -3.47
CA ASP A 227 -8.21 18.04 -4.42
C ASP A 227 -9.46 17.40 -3.81
N GLU A 228 -10.55 18.16 -3.73
CA GLU A 228 -11.78 17.68 -3.08
C GLU A 228 -12.47 16.54 -3.83
N ASN A 229 -12.16 16.37 -5.12
CA ASN A 229 -12.76 15.35 -5.96
C ASN A 229 -11.88 14.10 -6.12
N VAL A 230 -10.71 14.07 -5.50
CA VAL A 230 -9.76 12.94 -5.61
C VAL A 230 -9.43 12.43 -4.21
N ASP A 231 -9.79 11.18 -3.95
CA ASP A 231 -9.34 10.50 -2.73
C ASP A 231 -7.81 10.31 -2.76
N PRO A 232 -7.06 10.89 -1.80
CA PRO A 232 -5.60 10.83 -1.81
C PRO A 232 -5.03 9.42 -1.52
N ALA A 233 -5.85 8.47 -1.06
CA ALA A 233 -5.41 7.11 -0.77
C ALA A 233 -4.94 6.36 -2.03
N ILE A 234 -5.58 6.58 -3.18
CA ILE A 234 -5.20 5.96 -4.46
C ILE A 234 -3.84 6.47 -4.96
N PRO A 235 -3.60 7.78 -5.15
CA PRO A 235 -2.28 8.27 -5.56
C PRO A 235 -1.20 7.92 -4.51
N ALA A 236 -1.55 7.86 -3.22
CA ALA A 236 -0.63 7.39 -2.17
C ALA A 236 -0.21 5.92 -2.34
N LEU A 237 -1.17 5.02 -2.59
CA LEU A 237 -0.93 3.60 -2.88
C LEU A 237 -0.06 3.42 -4.14
N LEU A 238 -0.39 4.13 -5.23
CA LEU A 238 0.38 4.07 -6.47
C LEU A 238 1.80 4.62 -6.28
N GLY A 239 1.95 5.70 -5.51
CA GLY A 239 3.24 6.29 -5.19
C GLY A 239 4.13 5.36 -4.36
N ALA A 240 3.57 4.73 -3.32
CA ALA A 240 4.28 3.76 -2.50
C ALA A 240 4.74 2.54 -3.32
N SER A 241 3.84 2.01 -4.17
CA SER A 241 4.14 0.90 -5.08
C SER A 241 5.27 1.25 -6.07
N ALA A 242 5.21 2.43 -6.67
CA ALA A 242 6.22 2.91 -7.61
C ALA A 242 7.57 3.18 -6.93
N ALA A 243 7.56 3.82 -5.77
CA ALA A 243 8.77 4.11 -5.00
C ALA A 243 9.44 2.82 -4.50
N LEU A 244 8.68 1.81 -4.06
CA LEU A 244 9.22 0.49 -3.71
C LEU A 244 9.86 -0.22 -4.90
N THR A 245 9.22 -0.14 -6.07
CA THR A 245 9.74 -0.74 -7.32
C THR A 245 11.06 -0.09 -7.73
N LEU A 246 11.18 1.23 -7.59
CA LEU A 246 12.42 1.97 -7.85
C LEU A 246 13.49 1.74 -6.78
N ALA A 247 13.09 1.48 -5.52
CA ALA A 247 14.01 1.24 -4.42
C ALA A 247 14.86 -0.03 -4.59
N GLY A 248 14.48 -0.94 -5.50
CA GLY A 248 15.28 -2.11 -5.86
C GLY A 248 15.46 -3.14 -4.73
N VAL A 249 14.70 -3.01 -3.65
CA VAL A 249 14.51 -4.03 -2.62
C VAL A 249 13.89 -5.29 -3.23
N PRO A 250 14.01 -6.47 -2.58
CA PRO A 250 13.38 -7.70 -3.06
C PRO A 250 11.85 -7.65 -2.88
N PHE A 251 11.20 -6.80 -3.66
CA PHE A 251 9.75 -6.62 -3.74
C PHE A 251 9.26 -7.31 -5.00
N GLN A 252 8.42 -8.35 -4.84
CA GLN A 252 8.16 -9.31 -5.91
C GLN A 252 7.62 -8.67 -7.20
N ARG A 253 6.64 -7.76 -7.09
CA ARG A 253 5.97 -7.11 -8.22
C ARG A 253 5.33 -5.79 -7.78
N PRO A 254 5.20 -4.79 -8.68
CA PRO A 254 4.40 -3.61 -8.42
C PRO A 254 2.92 -3.94 -8.17
N LEU A 255 2.29 -3.11 -7.34
CA LEU A 255 0.86 -3.10 -7.08
C LEU A 255 0.17 -1.98 -7.87
N GLY A 256 -1.05 -2.25 -8.31
CA GLY A 256 -2.02 -1.25 -8.71
C GLY A 256 -3.11 -1.14 -7.64
N ALA A 257 -3.80 -0.01 -7.63
CA ALA A 257 -4.92 0.24 -6.73
C ALA A 257 -6.00 1.06 -7.43
N ALA A 258 -7.26 0.74 -7.17
CA ALA A 258 -8.42 1.43 -7.69
C ALA A 258 -9.49 1.56 -6.60
N ARG A 259 -10.19 2.69 -6.58
CA ARG A 259 -11.46 2.86 -5.86
C ARG A 259 -12.60 2.61 -6.84
N VAL A 260 -13.65 1.93 -6.41
CA VAL A 260 -14.79 1.55 -7.25
C VAL A 260 -16.08 1.99 -6.56
N GLY A 261 -16.83 2.84 -7.25
CA GLY A 261 -18.19 3.24 -6.94
C GLY A 261 -19.23 2.36 -7.65
N TYR A 262 -20.49 2.44 -7.22
CA TYR A 262 -21.62 1.82 -7.89
C TYR A 262 -22.79 2.81 -7.94
N VAL A 263 -22.99 3.44 -9.09
CA VAL A 263 -23.97 4.52 -9.30
C VAL A 263 -24.92 4.12 -10.42
N ASP A 264 -26.22 4.24 -10.19
CA ASP A 264 -27.27 3.92 -11.19
C ASP A 264 -27.15 2.55 -11.87
N GLY A 265 -26.58 1.56 -11.18
CA GLY A 265 -26.40 0.20 -11.70
C GLY A 265 -25.07 -0.06 -12.41
N GLU A 266 -24.17 0.93 -12.45
CA GLU A 266 -22.89 0.85 -13.17
C GLU A 266 -21.71 1.05 -12.21
N TYR A 267 -20.58 0.39 -12.51
CA TYR A 267 -19.34 0.59 -11.75
C TYR A 267 -18.61 1.86 -12.21
N VAL A 268 -18.23 2.71 -11.26
CA VAL A 268 -17.48 3.95 -11.51
C VAL A 268 -16.06 3.80 -10.98
N LEU A 269 -15.05 4.13 -11.79
CA LEU A 269 -13.64 4.06 -11.38
C LEU A 269 -13.19 5.38 -10.75
N ASN A 270 -12.62 5.30 -9.55
CA ASN A 270 -12.13 6.43 -8.76
C ASN A 270 -13.18 7.56 -8.68
N PRO A 271 -14.36 7.29 -8.10
CA PRO A 271 -15.47 8.24 -8.08
C PRO A 271 -15.07 9.56 -7.42
N THR A 272 -15.58 10.65 -7.97
CA THR A 272 -15.49 11.99 -7.38
C THR A 272 -16.31 12.07 -6.09
N ALA A 273 -16.11 13.12 -5.28
CA ALA A 273 -16.89 13.30 -4.05
C ALA A 273 -18.41 13.35 -4.31
N ALA A 274 -18.83 13.96 -5.42
CA ALA A 274 -20.25 14.02 -5.79
C ALA A 274 -20.83 12.66 -6.21
N GLU A 275 -20.03 11.81 -6.87
CA GLU A 275 -20.44 10.45 -7.23
C GLU A 275 -20.43 9.52 -6.01
N ASP A 276 -19.49 9.73 -5.09
CA ASP A 276 -19.37 8.98 -3.85
C ASP A 276 -20.59 9.19 -2.94
N ASP A 277 -21.10 10.43 -2.86
CA ASP A 277 -22.30 10.79 -2.09
C ASP A 277 -23.55 10.00 -2.51
N ILE A 278 -23.64 9.59 -3.79
CA ILE A 278 -24.77 8.84 -4.34
C ILE A 278 -24.43 7.36 -4.59
N SER A 279 -23.21 6.93 -4.29
CA SER A 279 -22.75 5.59 -4.58
C SER A 279 -23.33 4.56 -3.61
N GLY A 280 -23.73 3.41 -4.14
CA GLY A 280 -24.11 2.23 -3.35
C GLY A 280 -22.89 1.46 -2.82
N LEU A 281 -21.70 1.72 -3.34
CA LEU A 281 -20.46 1.00 -3.05
C LEU A 281 -19.29 1.98 -2.89
N ASP A 282 -18.50 1.81 -1.85
CA ASP A 282 -17.16 2.39 -1.76
C ASP A 282 -16.18 1.24 -1.55
N LEU A 283 -15.47 0.87 -2.60
CA LEU A 283 -14.58 -0.29 -2.60
C LEU A 283 -13.19 0.11 -3.07
N THR A 284 -12.20 -0.05 -2.20
CA THR A 284 -10.79 0.00 -2.61
C THR A 284 -10.25 -1.40 -2.80
N VAL A 285 -9.67 -1.65 -3.98
CA VAL A 285 -8.96 -2.89 -4.30
C VAL A 285 -7.52 -2.59 -4.65
N ALA A 286 -6.60 -3.39 -4.11
CA ALA A 286 -5.19 -3.37 -4.46
C ALA A 286 -4.70 -4.78 -4.80
N GLY A 287 -3.89 -4.87 -5.86
CA GLY A 287 -3.44 -6.15 -6.37
C GLY A 287 -2.21 -6.06 -7.27
N THR A 288 -1.59 -7.22 -7.49
CA THR A 288 -0.59 -7.41 -8.54
C THR A 288 -1.28 -7.65 -9.88
N SER A 289 -0.54 -7.78 -10.97
CA SER A 289 -1.10 -8.12 -12.30
C SER A 289 -1.86 -9.45 -12.29
N GLU A 290 -1.46 -10.36 -11.40
CA GLU A 290 -1.92 -11.75 -11.33
C GLU A 290 -3.01 -11.95 -10.28
N ALA A 291 -2.93 -11.27 -9.13
CA ALA A 291 -3.77 -11.56 -7.97
C ALA A 291 -4.18 -10.32 -7.18
N ILE A 292 -5.38 -10.36 -6.62
CA ILE A 292 -5.89 -9.39 -5.65
C ILE A 292 -5.22 -9.65 -4.30
N MET A 293 -4.69 -8.59 -3.68
CA MET A 293 -3.95 -8.66 -2.43
C MET A 293 -4.77 -8.13 -1.25
N MET A 294 -5.56 -7.09 -1.48
CA MET A 294 -6.34 -6.42 -0.45
C MET A 294 -7.64 -5.86 -1.04
N VAL A 295 -8.71 -6.00 -0.28
CA VAL A 295 -9.99 -5.33 -0.50
C VAL A 295 -10.41 -4.68 0.81
N GLU A 296 -10.84 -3.43 0.73
CA GLU A 296 -11.57 -2.71 1.78
C GLU A 296 -12.84 -2.16 1.15
N ALA A 297 -14.00 -2.43 1.75
CA ALA A 297 -15.26 -2.06 1.14
C ALA A 297 -16.32 -1.68 2.17
N GLN A 298 -17.11 -0.68 1.80
CA GLN A 298 -18.37 -0.30 2.43
C GLN A 298 -19.46 -0.35 1.35
N ALA A 299 -20.64 -0.90 1.68
CA ALA A 299 -21.72 -1.04 0.71
C ALA A 299 -23.10 -0.84 1.36
N ASN A 300 -24.04 -0.26 0.61
CA ASN A 300 -25.42 -0.04 1.00
C ASN A 300 -26.28 -1.27 0.67
N GLU A 301 -26.10 -2.35 1.45
CA GLU A 301 -26.87 -3.60 1.35
C GLU A 301 -26.91 -4.20 -0.07
N LEU A 302 -25.79 -4.10 -0.81
CA LEU A 302 -25.64 -4.66 -2.14
C LEU A 302 -25.52 -6.20 -2.11
N THR A 303 -25.90 -6.84 -3.21
CA THR A 303 -25.75 -8.28 -3.40
C THR A 303 -24.28 -8.69 -3.52
N GLU A 304 -23.97 -9.94 -3.18
CA GLU A 304 -22.62 -10.49 -3.27
C GLU A 304 -22.08 -10.44 -4.71
N GLU A 305 -22.95 -10.64 -5.71
CA GLU A 305 -22.59 -10.57 -7.13
C GLU A 305 -22.11 -9.17 -7.54
N VAL A 306 -22.78 -8.12 -7.06
CA VAL A 306 -22.40 -6.73 -7.34
C VAL A 306 -21.07 -6.38 -6.66
N VAL A 307 -20.89 -6.77 -5.39
CA VAL A 307 -19.63 -6.51 -4.68
C VAL A 307 -18.47 -7.26 -5.34
N LEU A 308 -18.66 -8.54 -5.71
CA LEU A 308 -17.65 -9.32 -6.41
C LEU A 308 -17.32 -8.72 -7.79
N GLY A 309 -18.33 -8.27 -8.52
CA GLY A 309 -18.14 -7.56 -9.79
C GLY A 309 -17.29 -6.30 -9.63
N GLY A 310 -17.54 -5.51 -8.58
CA GLY A 310 -16.74 -4.32 -8.25
C GLY A 310 -15.27 -4.64 -7.96
N ILE A 311 -15.01 -5.72 -7.21
CA ILE A 311 -13.63 -6.19 -6.94
C ILE A 311 -12.91 -6.54 -8.26
N LEU A 312 -13.57 -7.29 -9.14
CA LEU A 312 -12.98 -7.72 -10.41
C LEU A 312 -12.76 -6.54 -11.36
N TYR A 313 -13.75 -5.64 -11.46
CA TYR A 313 -13.65 -4.40 -12.24
C TYR A 313 -12.47 -3.55 -11.78
N GLY A 314 -12.35 -3.28 -10.48
CA GLY A 314 -11.25 -2.48 -9.95
C GLY A 314 -9.88 -3.15 -10.15
N HIS A 315 -9.78 -4.48 -10.01
CA HIS A 315 -8.53 -5.21 -10.27
C HIS A 315 -8.10 -5.13 -11.74
N GLU A 316 -9.06 -5.21 -12.67
CA GLU A 316 -8.79 -5.03 -14.09
C GLU A 316 -8.27 -3.63 -14.40
N GLN A 317 -8.93 -2.59 -13.88
CA GLN A 317 -8.49 -1.21 -14.06
C GLN A 317 -7.11 -0.96 -13.45
N ALA A 318 -6.83 -1.52 -12.27
CA ALA A 318 -5.55 -1.40 -11.58
C ALA A 318 -4.35 -1.91 -12.39
N ARG A 319 -4.54 -2.81 -13.36
CA ARG A 319 -3.45 -3.27 -14.24
C ARG A 319 -2.81 -2.14 -15.04
N ARG A 320 -3.59 -1.14 -15.46
CA ARG A 320 -3.10 0.03 -16.20
C ARG A 320 -2.08 0.83 -15.36
N ALA A 321 -2.32 0.92 -14.06
CA ALA A 321 -1.39 1.55 -13.13
C ALA A 321 -0.12 0.72 -12.94
N ILE A 322 -0.23 -0.61 -12.85
CA ILE A 322 0.91 -1.53 -12.74
C ILE A 322 1.83 -1.40 -13.95
N GLU A 323 1.27 -1.36 -15.17
CA GLU A 323 2.02 -1.20 -16.40
C GLU A 323 2.78 0.13 -16.43
N ALA A 324 2.13 1.22 -16.04
CA ALA A 324 2.78 2.52 -15.93
C ALA A 324 3.92 2.54 -14.90
N ILE A 325 3.71 1.93 -13.73
CA ILE A 325 4.77 1.82 -12.71
C ILE A 325 5.97 1.03 -13.25
N GLN A 326 5.72 -0.06 -13.96
CA GLN A 326 6.79 -0.86 -14.54
C GLN A 326 7.54 -0.06 -15.63
N GLN A 327 6.82 0.65 -16.51
CA GLN A 327 7.42 1.51 -17.53
C GLN A 327 8.24 2.65 -16.93
N LEU A 328 7.78 3.25 -15.83
CA LEU A 328 8.56 4.26 -15.10
C LEU A 328 9.86 3.66 -14.57
N ALA A 329 9.78 2.49 -13.93
CA ALA A 329 10.95 1.80 -13.40
C ALA A 329 11.95 1.39 -14.49
N ASP A 330 11.46 0.98 -15.67
CA ASP A 330 12.31 0.63 -16.81
C ASP A 330 13.00 1.87 -17.41
N LYS A 331 12.32 3.03 -17.42
CA LYS A 331 12.87 4.30 -17.91
C LYS A 331 13.89 4.93 -16.95
N ALA A 332 13.57 4.94 -15.66
CA ALA A 332 14.37 5.59 -14.62
C ALA A 332 15.54 4.72 -14.14
N GLY A 333 15.43 3.41 -14.31
CA GLY A 333 16.32 2.45 -13.68
C GLY A 333 15.96 2.23 -12.20
N ARG A 334 16.21 1.03 -11.71
CA ARG A 334 16.02 0.67 -10.30
C ARG A 334 17.33 0.91 -9.53
N ASN A 335 17.21 1.22 -8.25
CA ASN A 335 18.35 1.31 -7.36
C ASN A 335 19.02 -0.07 -7.22
N THR A 336 20.26 -0.17 -7.65
CA THR A 336 21.00 -1.44 -7.70
C THR A 336 21.58 -1.85 -6.34
N ALA A 337 21.59 -0.96 -5.34
CA ALA A 337 22.18 -1.22 -4.02
C ALA A 337 21.54 -2.41 -3.28
N PHE A 338 20.28 -2.72 -3.60
CA PHE A 338 19.50 -3.77 -2.93
C PHE A 338 19.12 -4.95 -3.85
N THR A 339 19.46 -4.88 -5.14
CA THR A 339 19.01 -5.85 -6.16
C THR A 339 19.72 -7.21 -6.06
N GLN A 340 20.87 -7.30 -5.39
CA GLN A 340 21.67 -8.53 -5.28
C GLN A 340 21.45 -9.32 -3.98
N MET A 341 20.42 -8.99 -3.21
CA MET A 341 20.15 -9.71 -1.96
C MET A 341 19.67 -11.13 -2.27
N THR A 342 20.49 -12.13 -1.92
CA THR A 342 20.12 -13.53 -2.00
C THR A 342 19.51 -14.00 -0.69
N PRO A 343 18.57 -14.96 -0.73
CA PRO A 343 18.11 -15.62 0.49
C PRO A 343 19.31 -16.18 1.27
N PRO A 344 19.30 -16.09 2.61
CA PRO A 344 20.30 -16.77 3.42
C PRO A 344 20.28 -18.27 3.10
N PRO A 345 21.42 -18.96 3.19
CA PRO A 345 21.48 -20.41 2.95
C PRO A 345 20.44 -21.12 3.82
N ASP A 346 19.70 -22.03 3.19
CA ASP A 346 18.58 -22.73 3.80
C ASP A 346 18.99 -23.39 5.13
N GLN A 347 18.47 -22.89 6.24
CA GLN A 347 18.79 -23.44 7.55
C GLN A 347 18.09 -24.77 7.80
N GLU A 348 17.04 -25.12 7.05
CA GLU A 348 16.40 -26.45 7.09
C GLU A 348 17.33 -27.54 6.52
N SER A 349 18.32 -27.16 5.71
CA SER A 349 19.34 -28.08 5.18
C SER A 349 20.46 -28.39 6.18
N ARG A 350 20.50 -27.72 7.35
CA ARG A 350 21.42 -28.09 8.44
C ARG A 350 21.03 -29.48 8.95
N ARG A 351 22.00 -30.40 8.99
CA ARG A 351 21.79 -31.78 9.48
C ARG A 351 21.23 -31.73 10.90
N LEU A 352 19.93 -32.00 11.03
CA LEU A 352 19.29 -32.15 12.33
C LEU A 352 19.90 -33.35 13.07
N PRO A 353 19.94 -33.32 14.41
CA PRO A 353 20.20 -34.51 15.20
C PRO A 353 19.29 -35.67 14.74
N LEU A 354 19.85 -36.87 14.65
CA LEU A 354 19.15 -38.05 14.15
C LEU A 354 17.86 -38.28 14.96
N GLY A 355 16.71 -38.36 14.29
CA GLY A 355 15.41 -38.61 14.92
C GLY A 355 14.68 -37.36 15.44
N LEU A 356 15.28 -36.17 15.39
CA LEU A 356 14.61 -34.94 15.81
C LEU A 356 13.43 -34.57 14.90
N ASP A 357 13.55 -34.81 13.59
CA ASP A 357 12.49 -34.54 12.62
C ASP A 357 11.21 -35.36 12.92
N ALA A 358 11.36 -36.65 13.22
CA ALA A 358 10.23 -37.52 13.61
C ALA A 358 9.59 -37.09 14.94
N THR A 359 10.40 -36.60 15.89
CA THR A 359 9.90 -36.04 17.15
C THR A 359 9.09 -34.77 16.90
N ILE A 360 9.59 -33.86 16.05
CA ILE A 360 8.87 -32.62 15.67
C ILE A 360 7.53 -32.98 15.02
N ASP A 361 7.50 -33.95 14.10
CA ASP A 361 6.27 -34.42 13.46
C ASP A 361 5.25 -34.94 14.47
N HIS A 362 5.67 -35.79 15.40
CA HIS A 362 4.79 -36.35 16.43
C HIS A 362 4.22 -35.25 17.34
N LEU A 363 5.06 -34.29 17.76
CA LEU A 363 4.64 -33.15 18.57
C LEU A 363 3.66 -32.26 17.81
N ALA A 364 3.92 -31.98 16.53
CA ALA A 364 3.02 -31.20 15.69
C ALA A 364 1.64 -31.87 15.55
N ASP A 365 1.60 -33.19 15.32
CA ASP A 365 0.35 -33.95 15.22
C ASP A 365 -0.45 -33.92 16.55
N ALA A 366 0.22 -34.06 17.69
CA ALA A 366 -0.42 -33.98 19.00
C ALA A 366 -1.06 -32.60 19.25
N ILE A 367 -0.33 -31.53 18.89
CA ILE A 367 -0.84 -30.15 18.99
C ILE A 367 -2.06 -29.97 18.09
N VAL A 368 -2.02 -30.40 16.84
CA VAL A 368 -3.11 -30.18 15.87
C VAL A 368 -4.37 -30.97 16.19
N ARG A 369 -4.26 -32.14 16.83
CA ARG A 369 -5.40 -32.97 17.25
C ARG A 369 -6.11 -32.44 18.50
N THR A 370 -5.45 -31.58 19.25
CA THR A 370 -6.03 -31.00 20.47
C THR A 370 -6.98 -29.87 20.11
N GLY A 371 -8.28 -30.05 20.36
CA GLY A 371 -9.30 -29.05 20.01
C GLY A 371 -9.28 -27.81 20.92
N ASP A 372 -8.97 -28.00 22.20
CA ASP A 372 -8.94 -26.92 23.18
C ASP A 372 -7.77 -25.94 22.91
N LYS A 373 -8.03 -24.65 23.16
CA LYS A 373 -6.99 -23.62 23.00
C LYS A 373 -5.96 -23.66 24.12
N GLY A 374 -6.41 -23.91 25.37
CA GLY A 374 -5.53 -24.01 26.53
C GLY A 374 -4.60 -25.20 26.42
N GLY A 375 -5.16 -26.39 26.17
CA GLY A 375 -4.40 -27.62 26.00
C GLY A 375 -3.40 -27.56 24.83
N ARG A 376 -3.73 -26.87 23.73
CA ARG A 376 -2.76 -26.62 22.65
C ARG A 376 -1.60 -25.75 23.10
N ALA A 377 -1.87 -24.67 23.83
CA ALA A 377 -0.82 -23.78 24.32
C ALA A 377 0.11 -24.50 25.30
N GLU A 378 -0.45 -25.35 26.17
CA GLU A 378 0.33 -26.21 27.08
C GLU A 378 1.18 -27.22 26.29
N LEU A 379 0.60 -27.93 25.32
CA LEU A 379 1.34 -28.88 24.48
C LEU A 379 2.43 -28.21 23.64
N THR A 380 2.21 -27.01 23.12
CA THR A 380 3.25 -26.25 22.41
C THR A 380 4.40 -25.90 23.36
N LYS A 381 4.09 -25.44 24.57
CA LYS A 381 5.11 -25.14 25.60
C LYS A 381 5.89 -26.39 26.01
N ASP A 382 5.20 -27.52 26.18
CA ASP A 382 5.83 -28.80 26.50
C ASP A 382 6.68 -29.32 25.34
N ALA A 383 6.23 -29.13 24.09
CA ALA A 383 7.00 -29.47 22.89
C ALA A 383 8.28 -28.64 22.80
N GLU A 384 8.22 -27.32 23.03
CA GLU A 384 9.40 -26.46 23.08
C GLU A 384 10.38 -26.89 24.18
N ALA A 385 9.88 -27.27 25.36
CA ALA A 385 10.70 -27.78 26.45
C ALA A 385 11.40 -29.11 26.09
N GLN A 386 10.69 -30.01 25.41
CA GLN A 386 11.25 -31.28 24.92
C GLN A 386 12.32 -31.06 23.84
N LEU A 387 12.08 -30.14 22.90
CA LEU A 387 13.05 -29.79 21.86
C LEU A 387 14.30 -29.14 22.47
N ARG A 388 14.13 -28.29 23.49
CA ARG A 388 15.25 -27.70 24.23
C ARG A 388 16.08 -28.71 25.00
N ALA A 389 15.45 -29.75 25.55
CA ALA A 389 16.18 -30.86 26.19
C ALA A 389 16.91 -31.76 25.18
N ALA A 390 16.44 -31.81 23.93
CA ALA A 390 17.04 -32.61 22.86
C ALA A 390 18.13 -31.87 22.06
N CYS A 391 18.20 -30.54 22.17
CA CYS A 391 19.14 -29.70 21.45
C CYS A 391 19.72 -28.59 22.35
N ASP A 392 20.98 -28.77 22.76
CA ASP A 392 21.67 -27.83 23.66
C ASP A 392 22.27 -26.61 22.93
N ASP A 393 22.27 -26.58 21.58
CA ASP A 393 22.86 -25.51 20.78
C ASP A 393 21.86 -24.33 20.61
N PRO A 394 22.17 -23.13 21.15
CA PRO A 394 21.30 -21.97 21.03
C PRO A 394 20.99 -21.54 19.59
N GLU A 395 21.92 -21.71 18.64
CA GLU A 395 21.66 -21.37 17.23
C GLU A 395 20.70 -22.35 16.59
N MET A 396 20.83 -23.64 16.90
CA MET A 396 19.94 -24.69 16.39
C MET A 396 18.55 -24.64 17.02
N MET A 397 18.42 -24.11 18.24
CA MET A 397 17.12 -23.96 18.88
C MET A 397 16.18 -23.03 18.10
N HIS A 398 16.68 -21.94 17.52
CA HIS A 398 15.84 -21.07 16.68
C HIS A 398 15.33 -21.83 15.44
N VAL A 399 16.19 -22.64 14.83
CA VAL A 399 15.84 -23.48 13.67
C VAL A 399 14.79 -24.51 14.05
N VAL A 400 15.01 -25.25 15.13
CA VAL A 400 14.13 -26.34 15.59
C VAL A 400 12.75 -25.82 15.99
N THR A 401 12.67 -24.69 16.69
CA THR A 401 11.38 -24.05 17.00
C THR A 401 10.67 -23.58 15.74
N GLY A 402 11.38 -22.94 14.79
CA GLY A 402 10.81 -22.54 13.50
C GLY A 402 10.31 -23.72 12.66
N MET A 403 10.99 -24.87 12.75
CA MET A 403 10.54 -26.12 12.12
C MET A 403 9.27 -26.65 12.77
N LEU A 404 9.16 -26.66 14.11
CA LEU A 404 7.94 -27.07 14.80
C LEU A 404 6.76 -26.19 14.38
N GLU A 405 6.93 -24.86 14.38
CA GLU A 405 5.88 -23.93 13.93
C GLU A 405 5.45 -24.20 12.48
N SER A 406 6.43 -24.44 11.60
CA SER A 406 6.18 -24.75 10.19
C SER A 406 5.43 -26.07 10.02
N ARG A 407 5.82 -27.12 10.76
CA ARG A 407 5.15 -28.43 10.76
C ARG A 407 3.75 -28.35 11.34
N VAL A 408 3.54 -27.64 12.45
CA VAL A 408 2.19 -27.40 13.02
C VAL A 408 1.30 -26.71 11.96
N LYS A 409 1.81 -25.68 11.29
CA LYS A 409 1.07 -24.97 10.22
C LYS A 409 0.76 -25.88 9.03
N GLU A 410 1.70 -26.73 8.63
CA GLU A 410 1.52 -27.73 7.58
C GLU A 410 0.45 -28.75 7.95
N ARG A 411 0.53 -29.36 9.14
CA ARG A 411 -0.45 -30.34 9.65
C ARG A 411 -1.84 -29.74 9.80
N MET A 412 -1.96 -28.50 10.28
CA MET A 412 -3.25 -27.79 10.33
C MET A 412 -3.88 -27.64 8.94
N ARG A 413 -3.07 -27.29 7.93
CA ARG A 413 -3.53 -27.16 6.54
C ARG A 413 -3.91 -28.51 5.95
N GLN A 414 -3.07 -29.53 6.14
CA GLN A 414 -3.35 -30.89 5.68
C GLN A 414 -4.67 -31.39 6.24
N ARG A 415 -4.88 -31.27 7.56
CA ARG A 415 -6.12 -31.67 8.23
C ARG A 415 -7.36 -31.02 7.63
N VAL A 416 -7.31 -29.72 7.36
CA VAL A 416 -8.41 -29.00 6.71
C VAL A 416 -8.67 -29.54 5.31
N LEU A 417 -7.63 -29.78 4.51
CA LEU A 417 -7.76 -30.23 3.12
C LEU A 417 -8.16 -31.71 2.98
N SER A 418 -7.67 -32.59 3.86
CA SER A 418 -7.89 -34.05 3.78
C SER A 418 -9.07 -34.53 4.61
N GLU A 419 -9.21 -34.03 5.84
CA GLU A 419 -10.26 -34.47 6.76
C GLU A 419 -11.51 -33.58 6.69
N GLY A 420 -11.43 -32.37 6.11
CA GLY A 420 -12.54 -31.43 6.06
C GLY A 420 -12.94 -30.87 7.43
N VAL A 421 -12.03 -30.97 8.41
CA VAL A 421 -12.28 -30.60 9.80
C VAL A 421 -11.23 -29.59 10.26
N ARG A 422 -11.69 -28.54 10.94
CA ARG A 422 -10.84 -27.52 11.57
C ARG A 422 -10.27 -28.03 12.89
N VAL A 423 -9.26 -27.34 13.42
CA VAL A 423 -8.59 -27.70 14.68
C VAL A 423 -9.59 -27.85 15.85
N ASP A 424 -10.64 -27.03 15.88
CA ASP A 424 -11.69 -27.06 16.92
C ASP A 424 -12.84 -28.04 16.63
N GLY A 425 -12.70 -28.89 15.63
CA GLY A 425 -13.71 -29.91 15.28
C GLY A 425 -14.85 -29.42 14.40
N ARG A 426 -14.87 -28.14 14.00
CA ARG A 426 -15.90 -27.62 13.07
C ARG A 426 -15.61 -28.04 11.63
N GLY A 427 -16.65 -28.36 10.87
CA GLY A 427 -16.54 -28.63 9.43
C GLY A 427 -16.30 -27.38 8.58
N LEU A 428 -16.00 -27.60 7.29
CA LEU A 428 -15.96 -26.57 6.25
C LEU A 428 -17.40 -26.30 5.79
N LYS A 429 -17.92 -25.11 6.10
CA LYS A 429 -19.23 -24.68 5.61
C LYS A 429 -19.11 -24.11 4.20
#